data_AF-A0A0H3IXR2-F1
#
_entry.id   AF-A0A0H3IXR2-F1
#
_cell.length_a   1.000
_cell.length_b   1.000
_cell.length_c   1.000
_cell.angle_alpha   90.00
_cell.angle_beta   90.00
_cell.angle_gamma   90.00
#
_symmetry.space_group_name_H-M   'P 1'
#
loop_
_entity.id
_entity.type
_entity.pdbx_description
1 polymer ?
#
loop_
_entity_poly.entity_id
_entity_poly.type
_entity_poly.pdbx_seq_one_letter_code
_entity_poly.pdbx_strand_id
1 'polypeptide(L)' 'MILTDIMKYIESEYKVINNTPCEICGGDYEASALEILIIDDEPYDICQCSCSLCGHEKIFEFPAPFLNEEYIKYKAKTN' A
#
# COMPACT_ATOMS: atom_id res chain seq x y z
N MET A 1 7.74 -1.14 19.09
CA MET A 1 7.12 -0.16 18.18
C MET A 1 5.63 -0.21 18.44
N ILE A 2 5.10 0.93 18.85
CA ILE A 2 3.74 1.06 19.39
C ILE A 2 2.84 1.21 18.16
N LEU A 3 1.69 0.54 18.10
CA LEU A 3 0.73 0.55 16.98
C LEU A 3 0.59 1.90 16.23
N THR A 4 0.70 3.01 16.95
CA THR A 4 0.73 4.39 16.45
C THR A 4 1.75 4.66 15.35
N ASP A 5 2.94 4.07 15.40
CA ASP A 5 3.98 4.29 14.39
C ASP A 5 3.64 3.57 13.07
N ILE A 6 3.01 2.40 13.17
CA ILE A 6 2.50 1.64 12.01
C ILE A 6 1.34 2.41 11.35
N MET A 7 0.42 2.95 12.16
CA MET A 7 -0.70 3.74 11.63
C MET A 7 -0.22 5.00 10.90
N LYS A 8 0.79 5.70 11.43
CA LYS A 8 1.39 6.86 10.74
C LYS A 8 2.00 6.48 9.39
N TYR A 9 2.54 5.27 9.27
CA TYR A 9 3.09 4.79 8.00
C TYR A 9 1.98 4.60 6.98
N ILE A 10 0.93 3.87 7.36
CA ILE A 10 -0.26 3.64 6.52
C ILE A 10 -0.88 4.98 6.08
N GLU A 11 -1.06 5.92 7.01
CA GLU A 11 -1.57 7.26 6.69
C GLU A 11 -0.69 8.01 5.68
N SER A 12 0.63 7.82 5.75
CA SER A 12 1.56 8.47 4.81
C SER A 12 1.46 7.89 3.40
N GLU A 13 1.22 6.59 3.25
CA GLU A 13 1.03 5.91 1.96
C GLU A 13 -0.28 6.36 1.30
N TYR A 14 -1.38 6.34 2.05
CA TYR A 14 -2.67 6.86 1.58
C TYR A 14 -2.60 8.33 1.21
N LYS A 15 -1.80 9.13 1.92
CA LYS A 15 -1.56 10.52 1.53
C LYS A 15 -0.86 10.62 0.19
N VAL A 16 0.08 9.74 -0.14
CA VAL A 16 0.71 9.71 -1.47
C VAL A 16 -0.30 9.32 -2.54
N ILE A 17 -1.06 8.25 -2.32
CA ILE A 17 -2.09 7.76 -3.26
C ILE A 17 -3.12 8.87 -3.54
N ASN A 18 -3.71 9.45 -2.49
CA ASN A 18 -4.75 10.47 -2.61
C ASN A 18 -4.26 11.80 -3.21
N ASN A 19 -2.95 12.09 -3.16
CA ASN A 19 -2.37 13.26 -3.80
C ASN A 19 -1.84 12.98 -5.22
N THR A 20 -1.93 11.74 -5.69
CA THR A 20 -1.51 11.35 -7.03
C THR A 20 -2.74 11.31 -7.94
N PRO A 21 -2.91 12.28 -8.84
CA PRO A 21 -4.03 12.25 -9.78
C PRO A 21 -3.84 11.14 -10.80
N CYS A 22 -4.96 10.64 -11.32
CA CYS A 22 -5.00 9.69 -12.42
C CYS A 22 -4.27 10.25 -13.64
N GLU A 23 -3.34 9.47 -14.17
CA GLU A 23 -2.49 9.88 -15.30
C GLU A 23 -3.27 9.98 -16.61
N ILE A 24 -4.48 9.41 -16.66
CA ILE A 24 -5.36 9.42 -17.83
C ILE A 24 -6.37 10.57 -17.77
N CYS A 25 -7.07 10.74 -16.64
CA CYS A 25 -8.20 11.67 -16.54
C CYS A 25 -8.05 12.74 -15.45
N GLY A 26 -6.97 12.70 -14.66
CA GLY A 26 -6.73 13.63 -13.56
C GLY A 26 -7.62 13.44 -12.32
N GLY A 27 -8.47 12.40 -12.30
CA GLY A 27 -9.31 12.05 -11.14
C GLY A 27 -8.56 11.35 -10.02
N ASP A 28 -9.27 10.89 -9.00
CA ASP A 28 -8.65 10.26 -7.83
C ASP A 28 -8.52 8.74 -7.99
N TYR A 29 -7.47 8.18 -7.40
CA TYR A 29 -7.31 6.73 -7.25
C TYR A 29 -7.93 6.26 -5.94
N GLU A 30 -8.61 5.11 -5.98
CA GLU A 30 -9.11 4.41 -4.80
C GLU A 30 -8.38 3.07 -4.66
N ALA A 31 -7.89 2.77 -3.46
CA ALA A 31 -7.23 1.50 -3.16
C ALA A 31 -8.24 0.34 -3.13
N SER A 32 -8.03 -0.67 -3.96
CA SER A 32 -8.87 -1.86 -4.10
C SER A 32 -8.31 -3.07 -3.36
N ALA A 33 -6.99 -3.21 -3.28
CA ALA A 33 -6.31 -4.29 -2.56
C ALA A 33 -4.98 -3.84 -1.95
N LEU A 34 -4.61 -4.49 -0.84
CA LEU A 34 -3.41 -4.25 -0.05
C LEU A 34 -2.70 -5.58 0.21
N GLU A 35 -1.49 -5.72 -0.31
CA GLU A 35 -0.68 -6.92 -0.18
C GLU A 35 0.72 -6.58 0.31
N ILE A 36 1.28 -7.42 1.19
CA ILE A 36 2.69 -7.30 1.56
C ILE A 36 3.47 -8.31 0.73
N LEU A 37 4.40 -7.83 -0.08
CA LEU A 37 5.31 -8.66 -0.86
C LEU A 37 6.75 -8.48 -0.39
N ILE A 38 7.58 -9.51 -0.57
CA ILE A 38 9.02 -9.40 -0.38
C ILE A 38 9.65 -9.28 -1.76
N ILE A 39 10.32 -8.16 -2.03
CA ILE A 39 11.01 -7.86 -3.28
C ILE A 39 12.47 -7.63 -2.91
N ASP A 40 13.39 -8.42 -3.49
CA ASP A 40 14.83 -8.35 -3.20
C ASP A 40 15.19 -8.42 -1.70
N ASP A 41 14.56 -9.35 -0.98
CA ASP A 41 14.70 -9.56 0.48
C ASP A 41 14.20 -8.39 1.36
N GLU A 42 13.56 -7.38 0.77
CA GLU A 42 12.93 -6.27 1.50
C GLU A 42 11.40 -6.34 1.42
N PRO A 43 10.67 -6.09 2.53
CA PRO A 43 9.22 -6.04 2.53
C PRO A 43 8.70 -4.75 1.88
N TYR A 44 7.64 -4.87 1.08
CA TYR A 44 6.91 -3.77 0.45
C TYR A 44 5.41 -3.91 0.70
N ASP A 45 4.74 -2.78 0.91
CA ASP A 45 3.28 -2.66 0.82
C ASP A 45 2.89 -2.32 -0.61
N ILE A 46 2.08 -3.18 -1.21
CA ILE A 46 1.62 -3.13 -2.59
C ILE A 46 0.15 -2.77 -2.58
N CYS A 47 -0.14 -1.54 -3.00
CA CYS A 47 -1.48 -0.99 -3.06
C CYS A 47 -1.96 -1.03 -4.52
N GLN A 48 -2.85 -1.96 -4.83
CA GLN A 48 -3.58 -1.94 -6.10
C GLN A 48 -4.66 -0.88 -6.01
N CYS A 49 -4.66 0.06 -6.95
CA CYS A 49 -5.61 1.16 -6.99
C CYS A 49 -6.27 1.26 -8.36
N SER A 50 -7.49 1.77 -8.39
CA SER A 50 -8.22 2.06 -9.62
C SER A 50 -8.80 3.46 -9.58
N CYS A 51 -8.79 4.17 -10.70
CA CYS A 51 -9.36 5.50 -10.77
C CYS A 51 -10.88 5.42 -10.69
N SER A 52 -11.48 6.14 -9.74
CA SER A 52 -12.93 6.14 -9.51
C SER A 52 -13.75 6.71 -10.68
N LEU A 53 -13.11 7.48 -11.57
CA LEU A 53 -13.77 8.11 -12.72
C LEU A 53 -13.63 7.33 -14.03
N CYS A 54 -12.44 6.79 -14.32
CA CYS A 54 -12.16 6.16 -15.62
C CYS A 54 -11.80 4.67 -15.53
N GLY A 55 -11.64 4.13 -14.32
CA GLY A 55 -11.28 2.73 -14.09
C GLY A 55 -9.82 2.39 -14.40
N HIS A 56 -8.97 3.37 -14.73
CA HIS A 56 -7.54 3.13 -14.97
C HIS A 56 -6.88 2.57 -13.71
N GLU A 57 -6.15 1.46 -13.86
CA GLU A 57 -5.49 0.78 -12.76
C GLU A 57 -4.06 1.29 -12.58
N LYS A 58 -3.63 1.40 -11.32
CA LYS A 58 -2.27 1.76 -10.95
C LYS A 58 -1.87 1.01 -9.69
N ILE A 59 -0.64 0.50 -9.68
CA ILE A 59 -0.03 -0.12 -8.51
C ILE A 59 0.90 0.91 -7.86
N PHE A 60 0.77 1.10 -6.57
CA PHE A 60 1.72 1.85 -5.75
C PHE A 60 2.51 0.87 -4.88
N GLU A 61 3.82 1.10 -4.79
CA GLU A 61 4.74 0.25 -4.05
C GLU A 61 5.44 1.12 -3.00
N PHE A 62 5.28 0.75 -1.73
CA PHE A 62 5.89 1.46 -0.61
C PHE A 62 6.82 0.51 0.13
N PRO A 63 8.10 0.88 0.36
CA PRO A 63 8.96 0.08 1.21
C PRO A 63 8.31 -0.08 2.58
N ALA A 64 8.35 -1.26 3.20
CA ALA A 64 7.75 -1.49 4.51
C ALA A 64 8.76 -2.06 5.51
N PRO A 65 9.93 -1.42 5.71
CA PRO A 65 11.08 -1.99 6.43
C PRO A 65 10.83 -2.26 7.93
N PHE A 66 9.70 -1.78 8.46
CA PHE A 66 9.27 -2.02 9.85
C PHE A 66 8.48 -3.33 10.01
N LEU A 67 8.03 -3.95 8.91
CA LEU A 67 7.39 -5.26 8.96
C LEU A 67 8.46 -6.33 9.16
N ASN A 68 8.63 -6.77 10.40
CA ASN A 68 9.55 -7.85 10.75
C ASN A 68 8.96 -9.23 10.38
N GLU A 69 9.79 -10.28 10.45
CA GLU A 69 9.36 -11.67 10.22
C GLU A 69 8.11 -12.09 11.02
N GLU A 70 7.88 -11.50 12.20
CA GLU A 70 6.72 -11.83 13.04
C GLU A 70 5.41 -11.32 12.44
N TYR A 71 5.40 -10.13 11.83
CA TYR A 71 4.23 -9.61 11.12
C TYR A 71 3.91 -10.44 9.87
N ILE A 72 4.95 -10.84 9.13
CA ILE A 72 4.82 -11.72 7.96
C ILE A 72 4.24 -13.07 8.38
N LYS A 73 4.72 -13.65 9.49
CA LYS A 73 4.18 -14.90 10.08
C LYS A 73 2.74 -14.75 10.58
N TYR A 74 2.32 -13.57 11.04
CA TYR A 74 0.93 -13.30 11.42
C TYR A 74 0.00 -13.31 10.21
N LYS A 75 0.34 -12.60 9.12
CA LYS A 75 -0.48 -12.63 7.90
C LYS A 75 -0.53 -14.02 7.25
N ALA A 76 0.59 -14.76 7.22
CA ALA A 76 0.65 -16.11 6.65
C ALA A 76 -0.22 -17.15 7.39
N LYS A 77 -0.55 -16.93 8.68
CA LYS A 77 -1.44 -17.82 9.45
C LYS A 77 -2.93 -17.54 9.25
N THR A 78 -3.28 -16.45 8.59
CA THR A 78 -4.68 -16.00 8.44
C THR A 78 -5.22 -16.26 7.03
N ASN A 79 -4.48 -17.01 6.20
CA ASN A 79 -4.85 -17.45 4.86
C ASN A 79 -4.94 -18.97 4.79
#